data_AF-A0A8H7RXM3-F1
#
_entry.id   AF-A0A8H7RXM3-F1
#
_cell.length_a   1.000
_cell.length_b   1.000
_cell.length_c   1.000
_cell.angle_alpha   90.00
_cell.angle_beta   90.00
_cell.angle_gamma   90.00
#
_symmetry.space_group_name_H-M   'P 1'
#
loop_
_entity.id
_entity.type
_entity.pdbx_description
1 polymer ?
#
loop_
_entity_poly.entity_id
_entity_poly.type
_entity_poly.pdbx_seq_one_letter_code
_entity_poly.pdbx_strand_id
1 'polypeptide(L)'
;MVSSNDKQNSSFSLQQEKIQRQREADSRDQHNVDRLDDMTLQILRKYRKRLEPSGYNSLPDLWPDLKDLMNLSIQLQPYQAIQRLLSLTNYFYEFCHGYRADTEKDEYKEYFDHLENMWVYLFRQEGLGMTDRIRALNVLRDGHQLAADEYGIPDALNRALEAGIIQEEQDEQQQDEQPEQQE
;
A
#
# COMPACT_ATOMS: atom_id res chain seq x y z
N MET A 1 10.55 -19.19 52.79
CA MET A 1 11.48 -19.01 51.65
C MET A 1 10.79 -19.57 50.41
N VAL A 2 10.10 -18.72 49.64
CA VAL A 2 9.48 -19.13 48.36
C VAL A 2 10.53 -18.96 47.27
N SER A 3 10.71 -20.03 46.50
CA SER A 3 11.91 -20.39 45.78
C SER A 3 12.18 -19.49 44.56
N SER A 4 13.41 -18.99 44.42
CA SER A 4 13.88 -18.26 43.23
C SER A 4 13.73 -19.07 41.93
N ASN A 5 13.58 -20.40 42.02
CA ASN A 5 13.34 -21.29 40.88
C ASN A 5 11.97 -21.09 40.20
N ASP A 6 10.93 -20.71 40.93
CA ASP A 6 9.58 -20.56 40.35
C ASP A 6 9.46 -19.30 39.49
N LYS A 7 10.20 -18.25 39.83
CA LYS A 7 10.25 -17.00 39.04
C LYS A 7 11.03 -17.16 37.74
N GLN A 8 12.11 -17.95 37.74
CA GLN A 8 12.89 -18.23 36.52
C GLN A 8 12.14 -19.15 35.54
N ASN A 9 11.45 -20.18 36.04
CA ASN A 9 10.60 -21.03 35.21
C ASN A 9 9.40 -20.28 34.62
N SER A 10 8.77 -19.37 35.38
CA SER A 10 7.70 -18.52 34.88
C SER A 10 8.17 -17.53 33.80
N SER A 11 9.34 -16.91 33.99
CA SER A 11 9.92 -15.98 33.01
C SER A 11 10.29 -16.67 31.70
N PHE A 12 10.83 -17.88 31.78
CA PHE A 12 11.22 -18.66 30.59
C PHE A 12 10.00 -19.16 29.81
N SER A 13 8.95 -19.62 30.50
CA SER A 13 7.69 -20.02 29.86
C SER A 13 6.99 -18.85 29.15
N LEU A 14 6.97 -17.66 29.76
CA LEU A 14 6.43 -16.44 29.13
C LEU A 14 7.23 -16.02 27.88
N GLN A 15 8.55 -16.19 27.90
CA GLN A 15 9.40 -15.85 26.77
C GLN A 15 9.21 -16.83 25.60
N GLN A 16 9.06 -18.13 25.88
CA GLN A 16 8.72 -19.13 24.85
C GLN A 16 7.34 -18.86 24.23
N GLU A 17 6.35 -18.49 25.04
CA GLU A 17 5.02 -18.17 24.55
C GLU A 17 5.03 -16.93 23.64
N LYS A 18 5.79 -15.89 23.99
CA LYS A 18 5.99 -14.71 23.12
C LYS A 18 6.64 -15.07 21.79
N ILE A 19 7.68 -15.91 21.80
CA ILE A 19 8.36 -16.36 20.57
C ILE A 19 7.41 -17.16 19.69
N GLN A 20 6.59 -18.04 20.29
CA GLN A 20 5.62 -18.83 19.55
C GLN A 20 4.55 -17.95 18.89
N ARG A 21 3.99 -16.99 19.63
CA ARG A 21 3.01 -16.03 19.08
C ARG A 21 3.60 -15.18 17.96
N GLN A 22 4.85 -14.74 18.10
CA GLN A 22 5.53 -13.98 17.04
C GLN A 22 5.67 -14.82 15.77
N ARG A 23 6.13 -16.08 15.88
CA ARG A 23 6.25 -16.97 14.72
C ARG A 23 4.92 -17.23 14.03
N GLU A 24 3.84 -17.38 14.81
CA GLU A 24 2.49 -17.56 14.26
C GLU A 24 1.99 -16.29 13.55
N ALA A 25 2.31 -15.10 14.09
CA ALA A 25 2.01 -13.82 13.43
C ALA A 25 2.79 -13.69 12.12
N ASP A 26 4.11 -13.92 12.14
CA ASP A 26 4.96 -13.87 10.94
C ASP A 26 4.48 -14.85 9.86
N SER A 27 4.08 -16.07 10.25
CA SER A 27 3.55 -17.06 9.33
C SER A 27 2.20 -16.64 8.71
N ARG A 28 1.34 -15.95 9.47
CA ARG A 28 0.06 -15.42 8.95
C ARG A 28 0.30 -14.26 8.01
N ASP A 29 1.23 -13.37 8.35
CA ASP A 29 1.59 -12.23 7.51
C ASP A 29 2.17 -12.70 6.18
N GLN A 30 3.05 -13.71 6.19
CA GLN A 30 3.56 -14.30 4.95
C GLN A 30 2.44 -14.92 4.12
N HIS A 31 1.53 -15.67 4.74
CA HIS A 31 0.38 -16.25 4.03
C HIS A 31 -0.51 -15.17 3.38
N ASN A 32 -0.73 -14.05 4.07
CA ASN A 32 -1.48 -12.92 3.52
C ASN A 32 -0.77 -12.30 2.31
N VAL A 33 0.56 -12.15 2.38
CA VAL A 33 1.36 -11.65 1.26
C VAL A 33 1.28 -12.59 0.05
N ASP A 34 1.48 -13.90 0.26
CA ASP A 34 1.43 -14.90 -0.81
C ASP A 34 0.06 -14.90 -1.51
N ARG A 35 -1.02 -14.79 -0.73
CA ARG A 35 -2.38 -14.68 -1.26
C ARG A 35 -2.55 -13.44 -2.15
N LEU A 36 -2.02 -12.29 -1.74
CA LEU A 36 -2.10 -11.05 -2.52
C LEU A 36 -1.24 -11.12 -3.79
N ASP A 37 -0.11 -11.82 -3.76
CA ASP A 37 0.68 -12.11 -4.95
C ASP A 37 -0.11 -12.95 -5.96
N ASP A 38 -0.78 -14.00 -5.49
CA ASP A 38 -1.63 -14.83 -6.35
C ASP A 38 -2.78 -14.03 -6.97
N MET A 39 -3.43 -13.15 -6.19
CA MET A 39 -4.48 -12.26 -6.70
C MET A 39 -3.92 -11.29 -7.75
N THR A 40 -2.77 -10.68 -7.49
CA THR A 40 -2.08 -9.79 -8.44
C THR A 40 -1.79 -10.52 -9.75
N LEU A 41 -1.24 -11.73 -9.68
CA LEU A 41 -0.94 -12.55 -10.85
C LEU A 41 -2.19 -12.91 -11.64
N GLN A 42 -3.31 -13.19 -10.97
CA GLN A 42 -4.58 -13.48 -11.65
C GLN A 42 -5.10 -12.27 -12.43
N ILE A 43 -5.08 -11.08 -11.82
CA ILE A 43 -5.48 -9.83 -12.50
C ILE A 43 -4.58 -9.59 -13.71
N LEU A 44 -3.25 -9.66 -13.54
CA LEU A 44 -2.30 -9.44 -14.64
C LEU A 44 -2.47 -10.46 -15.77
N ARG A 45 -2.75 -11.73 -15.45
CA ARG A 45 -3.01 -12.76 -16.47
C ARG A 45 -4.28 -12.49 -17.26
N LYS A 46 -5.36 -12.07 -16.59
CA LYS A 46 -6.62 -11.69 -17.26
C LYS A 46 -6.46 -10.41 -18.08
N TYR A 47 -5.76 -9.41 -17.57
CA TYR A 47 -5.46 -8.17 -18.29
C TYR A 47 -4.65 -8.41 -19.57
N ARG A 48 -3.66 -9.31 -19.54
CA ARG A 48 -2.91 -9.69 -20.76
C ARG A 48 -3.81 -10.32 -21.84
N LYS A 49 -4.93 -10.90 -21.45
CA LYS A 49 -5.94 -11.49 -22.32
C LYS A 49 -7.09 -10.55 -22.65
N ARG A 50 -6.93 -9.23 -22.49
CA ARG A 50 -8.00 -8.24 -22.72
C ARG A 50 -8.62 -8.22 -24.11
N LEU A 51 -7.97 -8.84 -25.10
CA LEU A 51 -8.50 -9.01 -26.46
C LEU A 51 -9.21 -10.36 -26.67
N GLU A 52 -9.24 -11.21 -25.63
CA GLU A 52 -9.89 -12.52 -25.63
C GLU A 52 -11.15 -12.49 -24.75
N PRO A 53 -12.18 -13.31 -25.06
CA PRO A 53 -13.39 -13.40 -24.22
C PRO A 53 -13.16 -13.81 -22.76
N SER A 54 -11.98 -14.35 -22.44
CA SER A 54 -11.60 -14.79 -21.10
C SER A 54 -10.86 -13.73 -20.26
N GLY A 55 -10.55 -12.57 -20.85
CA GLY A 55 -9.91 -11.45 -20.17
C GLY A 55 -10.90 -10.41 -19.65
N TYR A 56 -10.36 -9.29 -19.17
CA TYR A 56 -11.14 -8.08 -18.89
C TYR A 56 -11.33 -7.32 -20.21
N ASN A 57 -12.57 -7.03 -20.62
CA ASN A 57 -12.82 -6.36 -21.90
C ASN A 57 -12.75 -4.84 -21.76
N SER A 58 -12.92 -4.33 -20.53
CA SER A 58 -12.92 -2.90 -20.21
C SER A 58 -12.29 -2.66 -18.84
N LEU A 59 -11.97 -1.41 -18.51
CA LEU A 59 -11.50 -1.05 -17.18
C LEU A 59 -12.55 -1.30 -16.09
N PRO A 60 -13.86 -1.01 -16.29
CA PRO A 60 -14.91 -1.38 -15.34
C PRO A 60 -14.97 -2.88 -14.99
N ASP A 61 -14.62 -3.78 -15.93
CA ASP A 61 -14.55 -5.22 -15.63
C ASP A 61 -13.37 -5.58 -14.71
N LEU A 62 -12.24 -4.88 -14.88
CA LEU A 62 -11.01 -5.09 -14.11
C LEU A 62 -11.09 -4.46 -12.73
N TRP A 63 -11.72 -3.29 -12.65
CA TRP A 63 -11.66 -2.41 -11.49
C TRP A 63 -12.07 -3.08 -10.17
N PRO A 64 -13.18 -3.85 -10.07
CA PRO A 64 -13.58 -4.50 -8.82
C PRO A 64 -12.47 -5.39 -8.23
N ASP A 65 -11.82 -6.20 -9.07
CA ASP A 65 -10.75 -7.10 -8.62
C ASP A 65 -9.52 -6.31 -8.14
N LEU A 66 -9.17 -5.22 -8.84
CA LEU A 66 -8.05 -4.35 -8.45
C LEU A 66 -8.34 -3.56 -7.17
N LYS A 67 -9.55 -3.02 -7.05
CA LYS A 67 -10.03 -2.28 -5.87
C LYS A 67 -9.99 -3.15 -4.63
N ASP A 68 -10.48 -4.39 -4.72
CA ASP A 68 -10.42 -5.34 -3.62
C ASP A 68 -8.97 -5.68 -3.23
N LEU A 69 -8.09 -5.87 -4.22
CA LEU A 69 -6.67 -6.09 -3.98
C LEU A 69 -5.99 -4.90 -3.28
N MET A 70 -6.30 -3.67 -3.66
CA MET A 70 -5.82 -2.46 -2.97
C MET A 70 -6.32 -2.39 -1.52
N ASN A 71 -7.61 -2.62 -1.30
CA ASN A 71 -8.21 -2.61 0.04
C ASN A 71 -7.59 -3.65 0.97
N LEU A 72 -7.27 -4.85 0.45
CA LEU A 72 -6.59 -5.88 1.24
C LEU A 72 -5.11 -5.54 1.48
N SER A 73 -4.45 -4.90 0.52
CA SER A 73 -3.03 -4.54 0.62
C SER A 73 -2.75 -3.51 1.72
N ILE A 74 -3.67 -2.56 1.94
CA ILE A 74 -3.51 -1.57 3.02
C ILE A 74 -3.73 -2.15 4.43
N GLN A 75 -4.16 -3.41 4.56
CA GLN A 75 -4.27 -4.13 5.84
C GLN A 75 -2.97 -4.83 6.25
N LEU A 76 -1.94 -4.84 5.39
CA LEU A 76 -0.62 -5.37 5.72
C LEU A 76 0.13 -4.44 6.69
N GLN A 77 1.28 -4.91 7.20
CA GLN A 77 2.20 -4.04 7.92
C GLN A 77 2.59 -2.83 7.05
N PRO A 78 2.78 -1.62 7.62
CA PRO A 78 2.98 -0.40 6.84
C PRO A 78 4.06 -0.49 5.75
N TYR A 79 5.21 -1.10 6.07
CA TYR A 79 6.31 -1.31 5.13
C TYR A 79 5.96 -2.26 3.96
N GLN A 80 5.07 -3.22 4.17
CA GLN A 80 4.58 -4.10 3.10
C GLN A 80 3.48 -3.42 2.30
N ALA A 81 2.57 -2.74 2.98
CA ALA A 81 1.46 -2.00 2.38
C ALA A 81 1.97 -0.95 1.39
N ILE A 82 3.02 -0.19 1.73
CA ILE A 82 3.60 0.83 0.83
C ILE A 82 4.23 0.24 -0.43
N GLN A 83 5.02 -0.84 -0.30
CA GLN A 83 5.62 -1.51 -1.46
C GLN A 83 4.55 -2.08 -2.40
N ARG A 84 3.46 -2.60 -1.83
CA ARG A 84 2.34 -3.13 -2.59
C ARG A 84 1.54 -2.03 -3.27
N LEU A 85 1.19 -0.98 -2.54
CA LEU A 85 0.42 0.13 -3.11
C LEU A 85 1.21 0.86 -4.21
N LEU A 86 2.53 1.00 -4.08
CA LEU A 86 3.40 1.49 -5.16
C LEU A 86 3.23 0.66 -6.44
N SER A 87 3.30 -0.67 -6.32
CA SER A 87 3.18 -1.59 -7.45
C SER A 87 1.79 -1.54 -8.09
N LEU A 88 0.74 -1.58 -7.25
CA LEU A 88 -0.66 -1.50 -7.71
C LEU A 88 -0.99 -0.16 -8.35
N THR A 89 -0.40 0.93 -7.88
CA THR A 89 -0.55 2.27 -8.47
C THR A 89 0.03 2.30 -9.89
N ASN A 90 1.23 1.75 -10.09
CA ASN A 90 1.82 1.65 -11.43
C ASN A 90 0.97 0.77 -12.36
N TYR A 91 0.49 -0.38 -11.88
CA TYR A 91 -0.42 -1.22 -12.67
C TYR A 91 -1.73 -0.50 -13.01
N PHE A 92 -2.29 0.25 -12.06
CA PHE A 92 -3.48 1.07 -12.32
C PHE A 92 -3.26 2.05 -13.46
N TYR A 93 -2.13 2.77 -13.49
CA TYR A 93 -1.80 3.68 -14.60
C TYR A 93 -1.63 2.93 -15.93
N GLU A 94 -0.97 1.77 -15.92
CA GLU A 94 -0.85 0.91 -17.10
C GLU A 94 -2.23 0.44 -17.62
N PHE A 95 -3.15 0.08 -16.73
CA PHE A 95 -4.50 -0.33 -17.10
C PHE A 95 -5.32 0.84 -17.65
N CYS A 96 -5.21 2.03 -17.03
CA CYS A 96 -5.86 3.24 -17.54
C CYS A 96 -5.44 3.52 -18.98
N HIS A 97 -4.13 3.43 -19.26
CA HIS A 97 -3.59 3.58 -20.60
C HIS A 97 -4.10 2.47 -21.55
N GLY A 98 -4.14 1.22 -21.07
CA GLY A 98 -4.57 0.05 -21.84
C GLY A 98 -6.03 0.06 -22.27
N TYR A 99 -6.91 0.76 -21.54
CA TYR A 99 -8.36 0.86 -21.79
C TYR A 99 -8.84 2.28 -22.10
N ARG A 100 -7.92 3.17 -22.48
CA ARG A 100 -8.22 4.61 -22.71
C ARG A 100 -9.36 4.86 -23.70
N ALA A 101 -9.60 3.97 -24.64
CA ALA A 101 -10.67 4.10 -25.64
C ALA A 101 -12.06 3.66 -25.11
N ASP A 102 -12.10 2.86 -24.04
CA ASP A 102 -13.27 2.06 -23.66
C ASP A 102 -13.86 2.43 -22.29
N THR A 103 -13.38 3.52 -21.67
CA THR A 103 -13.76 3.93 -20.31
C THR A 103 -14.24 5.39 -20.29
N GLU A 104 -15.32 5.67 -19.57
CA GLU A 104 -15.86 7.03 -19.47
C GLU A 104 -15.08 7.89 -18.46
N LYS A 105 -15.06 9.21 -18.65
CA LYS A 105 -14.30 10.13 -17.77
C LYS A 105 -14.74 10.07 -16.31
N ASP A 106 -16.04 9.94 -16.05
CA ASP A 106 -16.59 9.91 -14.69
C ASP A 106 -16.16 8.63 -13.94
N GLU A 107 -15.96 7.52 -14.66
CA GLU A 107 -15.45 6.27 -14.09
C GLU A 107 -13.99 6.42 -13.63
N TYR A 108 -13.14 7.05 -14.44
CA TYR A 108 -11.75 7.35 -14.04
C TYR A 108 -11.70 8.17 -12.76
N LYS A 109 -12.59 9.15 -12.60
CA LYS A 109 -12.64 9.95 -11.37
C LYS A 109 -12.89 9.09 -10.14
N GLU A 110 -13.86 8.16 -10.18
CA GLU A 110 -14.08 7.24 -9.06
C GLU A 110 -12.81 6.43 -8.74
N TYR A 111 -12.11 5.96 -9.77
CA TYR A 111 -10.94 5.11 -9.60
C TYR A 111 -9.76 5.88 -8.98
N PHE A 112 -9.50 7.10 -9.45
CA PHE A 112 -8.49 7.99 -8.87
C PHE A 112 -8.85 8.41 -7.44
N ASP A 113 -10.13 8.70 -7.14
CA ASP A 113 -10.57 9.05 -5.78
C ASP A 113 -10.36 7.86 -4.81
N HIS A 114 -10.59 6.63 -5.25
CA HIS A 114 -10.32 5.45 -4.43
C HIS A 114 -8.81 5.27 -4.16
N LEU A 115 -8.00 5.38 -5.21
CA LEU A 115 -6.53 5.32 -5.09
C LEU A 115 -6.01 6.40 -4.14
N GLU A 116 -6.50 7.64 -4.27
CA GLU A 116 -6.17 8.75 -3.37
C GLU A 116 -6.46 8.39 -1.91
N ASN A 117 -7.66 7.84 -1.63
CA ASN A 117 -8.04 7.47 -0.27
C ASN A 117 -7.13 6.39 0.33
N MET A 118 -6.67 5.42 -0.47
CA MET A 118 -5.71 4.40 0.00
C MET A 118 -4.36 5.02 0.37
N TRP A 119 -3.86 5.95 -0.43
CA TRP A 119 -2.62 6.66 -0.15
C TRP A 119 -2.73 7.59 1.05
N VAL A 120 -3.83 8.35 1.18
CA VAL A 120 -4.10 9.19 2.35
C VAL A 120 -4.13 8.35 3.62
N TYR A 121 -4.80 7.18 3.58
CA TYR A 121 -4.83 6.27 4.71
C TYR A 121 -3.42 5.80 5.10
N LEU A 122 -2.63 5.41 4.10
CA LEU A 122 -1.29 4.86 4.32
C LEU A 122 -0.31 5.90 4.85
N PHE A 123 -0.29 7.12 4.30
CA PHE A 123 0.64 8.17 4.77
C PHE A 123 0.43 8.57 6.23
N ARG A 124 -0.79 8.39 6.75
CA ARG A 124 -1.14 8.61 8.16
C ARG A 124 -0.71 7.49 9.10
N GLN A 125 -0.22 6.37 8.57
CA GLN A 125 0.32 5.29 9.39
C GLN A 125 1.74 5.63 9.85
N GLU A 126 2.04 5.24 11.09
CA GLU A 126 3.40 5.27 11.63
C GLU A 126 4.26 4.16 11.02
N GLY A 127 5.59 4.31 11.09
CA GLY A 127 6.52 3.25 10.69
C GLY A 127 6.77 3.13 9.18
N LEU A 128 6.37 4.11 8.37
CA LEU A 128 6.80 4.20 6.97
C LEU A 128 8.20 4.81 6.87
N GLY A 129 9.08 4.16 6.11
CA GLY A 129 10.43 4.68 5.86
C GLY A 129 10.43 5.86 4.89
N MET A 130 11.30 6.84 5.15
CA MET A 130 11.44 8.07 4.34
C MET A 130 11.66 7.78 2.85
N THR A 131 12.54 6.81 2.51
CA THR A 131 12.80 6.41 1.13
C THR A 131 11.54 5.96 0.39
N ASP A 132 10.67 5.20 1.05
CA ASP A 132 9.43 4.71 0.43
C ASP A 132 8.39 5.80 0.31
N ARG A 133 8.34 6.75 1.26
CA ARG A 133 7.51 7.96 1.15
C ARG A 133 7.91 8.81 -0.06
N ILE A 134 9.20 9.08 -0.25
CA ILE A 134 9.71 9.84 -1.41
C ILE A 134 9.34 9.15 -2.73
N ARG A 135 9.51 7.82 -2.80
CA ARG A 135 9.11 7.03 -3.97
C ARG A 135 7.61 7.14 -4.24
N ALA A 136 6.79 7.04 -3.19
CA ALA A 136 5.34 7.19 -3.30
C ALA A 136 4.95 8.58 -3.81
N LEU A 137 5.53 9.64 -3.25
CA LEU A 137 5.28 11.00 -3.70
C LEU A 137 5.61 11.19 -5.18
N ASN A 138 6.73 10.64 -5.67
CA ASN A 138 7.07 10.74 -7.08
C ASN A 138 6.06 10.02 -7.98
N VAL A 139 5.67 8.78 -7.64
CA VAL A 139 4.64 8.03 -8.38
C VAL A 139 3.29 8.74 -8.37
N LEU A 140 2.93 9.40 -7.26
CA LEU A 140 1.69 10.16 -7.14
C LEU A 140 1.72 11.46 -7.95
N ARG A 141 2.86 12.17 -8.01
CA ARG A 141 3.02 13.36 -8.85
C ARG A 141 2.86 13.02 -10.32
N ASP A 142 3.50 11.93 -10.76
CA ASP A 142 3.36 11.44 -12.14
C ASP A 142 1.91 11.05 -12.45
N GLY A 143 1.24 10.38 -11.51
CA GLY A 143 -0.17 10.04 -11.61
C GLY A 143 -1.12 11.23 -11.66
N HIS A 144 -0.85 12.27 -10.87
CA HIS A 144 -1.61 13.51 -10.86
C HIS A 144 -1.51 14.22 -12.21
N GLN A 145 -0.30 14.35 -12.75
CA GLN A 145 -0.08 14.95 -14.06
C GLN A 145 -0.79 14.15 -15.16
N LEU A 146 -0.67 12.82 -15.14
CA LEU A 146 -1.37 11.93 -16.04
C LEU A 146 -2.90 12.11 -15.96
N ALA A 147 -3.45 12.18 -14.75
CA ALA A 147 -4.88 12.38 -14.51
C ALA A 147 -5.40 13.69 -15.11
N ALA A 148 -4.66 14.78 -14.90
CA ALA A 148 -5.00 16.08 -15.46
C ALA A 148 -4.95 16.07 -17.00
N ASP A 149 -3.85 15.57 -17.57
CA ASP A 149 -3.58 15.68 -19.01
C ASP A 149 -4.40 14.70 -19.86
N GLU A 150 -4.53 13.44 -19.41
CA GLU A 150 -5.12 12.38 -20.22
C GLU A 150 -6.60 12.16 -19.94
N TYR A 151 -7.02 12.37 -18.68
CA TYR A 151 -8.38 12.04 -18.22
C TYR A 151 -9.19 13.27 -17.83
N GLY A 152 -8.57 14.45 -17.73
CA GLY A 152 -9.24 15.71 -17.39
C GLY A 152 -9.67 15.79 -15.92
N ILE A 153 -8.91 15.17 -15.03
CA ILE A 153 -9.17 15.12 -13.58
C ILE A 153 -8.05 15.90 -12.86
N PRO A 154 -8.06 17.24 -12.89
CA PRO A 154 -6.97 18.06 -12.40
C PRO A 154 -6.77 18.00 -10.87
N ASP A 155 -7.78 17.52 -10.14
CA ASP A 155 -7.71 17.43 -8.67
C ASP A 155 -7.35 16.03 -8.17
N ALA A 156 -7.04 15.08 -9.07
CA ALA A 156 -6.72 13.71 -8.69
C ALA A 156 -5.46 13.64 -7.83
N LEU A 157 -5.50 12.83 -6.76
CA LEU A 157 -4.37 12.54 -5.87
C LEU A 157 -3.85 13.74 -5.06
N ASN A 158 -4.45 14.93 -5.16
CA ASN A 158 -4.01 16.13 -4.44
C ASN A 158 -3.95 15.90 -2.93
N ARG A 159 -4.97 15.29 -2.33
CA ARG A 159 -5.01 15.04 -0.88
C ARG A 159 -3.96 14.01 -0.46
N ALA A 160 -3.67 13.04 -1.33
CA ALA A 160 -2.62 12.06 -1.06
C ALA A 160 -1.22 12.71 -1.09
N LEU A 161 -0.98 13.61 -2.05
CA LEU A 161 0.24 14.39 -2.13
C LEU A 161 0.43 15.30 -0.91
N GLU A 162 -0.62 16.02 -0.51
CA GLU A 162 -0.62 16.85 0.71
C GLU A 162 -0.32 16.02 1.96
N ALA A 163 -0.98 14.86 2.11
CA ALA A 163 -0.77 13.97 3.25
C ALA A 163 0.67 13.42 3.31
N GLY A 164 1.28 13.13 2.16
CA GLY A 164 2.66 12.66 2.11
C GLY A 164 3.68 13.75 2.48
N ILE A 165 3.44 15.00 2.08
CA ILE A 165 4.33 16.15 2.38
C ILE A 165 4.27 16.52 3.86
N ILE A 166 3.06 16.62 4.45
CA ILE A 166 2.90 16.97 5.87
C ILE A 166 3.66 16.00 6.78
N GLN A 167 3.66 14.72 6.41
CA GLN A 167 4.36 13.71 7.19
C GLN A 167 5.88 13.76 7.00
N GLU A 168 6.37 14.11 5.81
CA GLU A 168 7.79 14.35 5.56
C GLU A 168 8.32 15.51 6.44
N GLU A 169 7.59 16.62 6.51
CA GLU A 169 7.94 17.77 7.37
C GLU A 169 7.97 17.41 8.87
N GLN A 170 7.05 16.54 9.31
CA GLN A 170 7.04 16.05 10.70
C GLN A 170 8.21 15.11 10.99
N ASP A 171 8.57 14.24 10.04
CA ASP A 171 9.68 13.30 10.18
C ASP A 171 11.03 14.05 10.20
N GLU A 172 11.17 15.16 9.47
CA GLU A 172 12.35 16.04 9.51
C GLU A 172 12.47 16.81 10.84
N GLN A 173 11.38 17.38 11.34
CA GLN A 173 11.38 18.10 12.62
C GLN A 173 11.73 17.21 13.82
N GLN A 174 11.35 15.93 13.79
CA GLN A 174 11.70 14.97 14.84
C GLN A 174 13.17 14.51 14.80
N GLN A 175 13.84 14.61 13.65
CA GLN A 175 15.27 14.29 13.53
C GLN A 175 16.15 15.42 14.09
N ASP A 176 15.74 16.68 13.94
CA ASP A 176 16.45 17.85 14.47
C ASP A 176 16.33 18.01 15.99
N GLU A 177 15.34 17.36 16.63
CA GLU A 177 15.13 17.41 18.08
C GLU A 177 15.82 16.29 18.88
N GLN A 178 16.56 15.37 18.25
CA GLN A 178 17.40 14.42 19.01
C GLN A 178 18.69 15.13 19.48
N PRO A 179 18.86 15.42 20.79
CA PRO A 179 20.10 15.98 21.27
C PRO A 179 21.20 14.94 21.10
N GLU A 180 22.35 15.34 20.56
CA GLU A 180 23.61 14.61 20.64
C GLU A 180 23.77 14.04 22.06
N GLN A 181 23.51 12.75 22.22
CA GLN A 181 24.02 12.02 23.37
C GLN A 181 25.51 11.86 23.14
N GLN A 182 26.25 12.89 23.55
CA GLN A 182 27.65 12.79 23.88
C GLN A 182 27.79 11.76 25.00
N GLU A 183 28.42 10.63 24.69
CA GLU A 183 29.39 9.95 25.56
C GLU A 183 30.28 9.00 24.75
#